data_AF-A0A539CYQ0-F1
#
_entry.id   AF-A0A539CYQ0-F1
#
_cell.length_a   1.000
_cell.length_b   1.000
_cell.length_c   1.000
_cell.angle_alpha   90.00
_cell.angle_beta   90.00
_cell.angle_gamma   90.00
#
_symmetry.space_group_name_H-M   'P 1'
#
loop_
_entity.id
_entity.type
_entity.pdbx_description
1 polymer ?
#
loop_
_entity_poly.entity_id
_entity_poly.type
_entity_poly.pdbx_seq_one_letter_code
_entity_poly.pdbx_strand_id
1 'polypeptide(L)'
;MGNSAATLPLQRLGFDVWPVDTVQFSNHPGHGGRTGMILPAAHVEDVIDGLDRVGALDSCDGVLSGYLGESATAKAVARAVGLSRREGRSPPYLCDPVMGDDGGGLYVE
;
A
#
# COMPACT_ATOMS: atom_id res chain seq x y z
N MET A 1 9.60 -5.21 -6.49
CA MET A 1 8.20 -4.90 -6.89
C MET A 1 7.52 -4.12 -5.78
N GLY A 2 6.30 -3.61 -5.99
CA GLY A 2 5.57 -2.85 -4.98
C GLY A 2 6.30 -1.56 -4.57
N ASN A 3 6.30 -1.24 -3.28
CA ASN A 3 6.95 -0.03 -2.74
C ASN A 3 8.43 0.07 -3.14
N SER A 4 9.19 -1.03 -3.20
CA SER A 4 10.59 -1.00 -3.66
C SER A 4 10.76 -0.49 -5.10
N ALA A 5 9.72 -0.54 -5.94
CA ALA A 5 9.71 0.01 -7.30
C ALA A 5 9.00 1.37 -7.39
N ALA A 6 8.09 1.69 -6.48
CA ALA A 6 7.29 2.92 -6.51
C ALA A 6 7.93 4.08 -5.72
N THR A 7 8.54 3.80 -4.56
CA THR A 7 9.02 4.82 -3.63
C THR A 7 10.12 5.69 -4.23
N LEU A 8 11.18 5.07 -4.79
CA LEU A 8 12.32 5.84 -5.33
C LEU A 8 11.91 6.76 -6.49
N PRO A 9 11.14 6.32 -7.52
CA PRO A 9 10.68 7.23 -8.57
C PRO A 9 9.84 8.40 -8.05
N LEU A 10 8.91 8.16 -7.13
CA LEU A 10 8.08 9.23 -6.54
C LEU A 10 8.93 10.23 -5.75
N GLN A 11 9.85 9.75 -4.92
CA GLN A 11 10.80 10.59 -4.22
C GLN A 11 11.67 11.39 -5.19
N ARG A 12 12.08 10.80 -6.32
CA ARG A 12 12.90 11.47 -7.33
C ARG A 12 12.13 12.57 -8.08
N LEU A 13 10.81 12.48 -8.13
CA LEU A 13 9.88 13.52 -8.62
C LEU A 13 9.56 14.59 -7.57
N GLY A 14 10.08 14.46 -6.34
CA GLY A 14 9.95 15.46 -5.28
C GLY A 14 8.81 15.22 -4.30
N PHE A 15 8.14 14.07 -4.36
CA PHE A 15 7.12 13.70 -3.36
C PHE A 15 7.79 13.16 -2.09
N ASP A 16 7.28 13.56 -0.92
CA ASP A 16 7.52 12.79 0.30
C ASP A 16 6.62 11.55 0.29
N VAL A 17 7.19 10.38 0.61
CA VAL A 17 6.54 9.09 0.44
C VAL A 17 6.58 8.32 1.76
N TRP A 18 5.40 7.92 2.23
CA TRP A 18 5.24 7.10 3.44
C TRP A 18 4.85 5.67 3.03
N PRO A 19 5.83 4.78 2.78
CA PRO A 19 5.52 3.41 2.38
C PRO A 19 4.89 2.65 3.56
N VAL A 20 3.73 2.05 3.30
CA VAL A 20 3.10 1.08 4.20
C VAL A 20 3.13 -0.26 3.48
N ASP A 21 3.94 -1.19 3.97
CA ASP A 21 4.10 -2.50 3.35
C ASP A 21 2.95 -3.44 3.78
N THR A 22 2.38 -4.15 2.80
CA THR A 22 1.34 -5.18 3.02
C THR A 22 1.93 -6.58 3.09
N VAL A 23 3.13 -6.76 2.53
CA VAL A 23 3.92 -7.97 2.58
C VAL A 23 5.40 -7.61 2.66
N GLN A 24 6.19 -8.48 3.25
CA GLN A 24 7.64 -8.40 3.21
C GLN A 24 8.20 -9.73 2.76
N PHE A 25 8.62 -9.80 1.49
CA PHE A 25 9.23 -10.98 0.90
C PHE A 25 10.68 -10.71 0.48
N SER A 26 11.50 -11.76 0.47
CA SER A 26 12.90 -11.73 0.01
C SER A 26 13.04 -11.26 -1.44
N ASN A 27 12.11 -11.68 -2.30
CA ASN A 27 12.15 -11.43 -3.74
C ASN A 27 10.79 -11.66 -4.39
N HIS A 28 10.69 -11.32 -5.68
CA HIS A 28 9.52 -11.62 -6.50
C HIS A 28 9.35 -13.15 -6.70
N PRO A 29 8.12 -13.72 -6.60
CA PRO A 29 7.89 -15.15 -6.75
C PRO A 29 8.38 -15.73 -8.09
N GLY A 30 8.42 -14.92 -9.15
CA GLY A 30 8.92 -15.30 -10.47
C GLY A 30 10.39 -15.76 -10.52
N HIS A 31 11.14 -15.63 -9.42
CA HIS A 31 12.49 -16.19 -9.28
C HIS A 31 12.51 -17.65 -8.80
N GLY A 32 11.37 -18.36 -8.81
CA GLY A 32 11.30 -19.78 -8.42
C GLY A 32 10.99 -20.01 -6.93
N GLY A 33 10.45 -19.02 -6.24
CA GLY A 33 10.09 -19.08 -4.82
C GLY A 33 10.33 -17.77 -4.09
N ARG A 34 9.88 -17.67 -2.84
CA ARG A 34 10.14 -16.53 -1.94
C ARG A 34 10.10 -16.96 -0.48
N THR A 35 10.81 -16.25 0.38
CA THR A 35 10.65 -16.32 1.84
C THR A 35 10.16 -14.98 2.39
N GLY A 36 9.57 -14.99 3.59
CA GLY A 36 9.00 -13.80 4.22
C GLY A 36 7.54 -14.01 4.59
N MET A 37 6.79 -12.91 4.77
CA MET A 37 5.44 -12.96 5.30
C MET A 37 4.50 -11.94 4.66
N ILE A 38 3.22 -12.28 4.69
CA ILE A 38 2.14 -11.29 4.60
C ILE A 38 2.10 -10.56 5.95
N LEU A 39 2.09 -9.23 5.91
CA LEU A 39 1.95 -8.43 7.12
C LEU A 39 0.46 -8.42 7.50
N PRO A 40 0.09 -8.79 8.74
CA PRO A 40 -1.32 -8.88 9.12
C PRO A 40 -2.04 -7.54 8.95
N ALA A 41 -3.32 -7.55 8.57
CA ALA A 41 -4.10 -6.31 8.41
C ALA A 41 -4.06 -5.41 9.65
N ALA A 42 -4.07 -5.99 10.86
CA ALA A 42 -3.93 -5.24 12.11
C ALA A 42 -2.61 -4.46 12.19
N HIS A 43 -1.51 -5.02 11.68
CA HIS A 43 -0.23 -4.31 11.61
C HIS A 43 -0.31 -3.12 10.64
N VAL A 44 -0.95 -3.30 9.48
CA VAL A 44 -1.16 -2.22 8.51
C VAL A 44 -2.02 -1.11 9.12
N GLU A 45 -3.08 -1.48 9.85
CA GLU A 45 -3.92 -0.52 10.59
C GLU A 45 -3.12 0.25 11.65
N ASP A 46 -2.27 -0.42 12.43
CA ASP A 46 -1.42 0.22 13.43
C ASP A 46 -0.45 1.26 12.81
N VAL A 47 0.12 0.96 11.64
CA VAL A 47 0.98 1.90 10.91
C VAL A 47 0.19 3.11 10.43
N ILE A 48 -1.00 2.90 9.87
CA ILE A 48 -1.90 3.99 9.45
C ILE A 48 -2.30 4.85 10.64
N ASP A 49 -2.59 4.26 11.80
CA ASP A 49 -2.87 4.98 13.05
C ASP A 49 -1.68 5.80 13.52
N GLY A 50 -0.46 5.27 13.35
CA GLY A 50 0.77 6.01 13.60
C GLY A 50 0.89 7.26 12.73
N LEU A 51 0.64 7.12 11.41
CA LEU A 51 0.64 8.24 10.46
C LEU A 51 -0.44 9.28 10.81
N ASP A 52 -1.63 8.82 11.17
CA ASP A 52 -2.75 9.69 11.58
C ASP A 52 -2.40 10.49 12.84
N ARG A 53 -1.81 9.82 13.85
CA ARG A 53 -1.45 10.43 15.14
C ARG A 53 -0.43 11.56 15.01
N VAL A 54 0.48 11.47 14.04
CA VAL A 54 1.46 12.53 13.77
C VAL A 54 0.93 13.60 12.80
N GLY A 55 -0.34 13.52 12.39
CA GLY A 55 -0.98 14.47 11.49
C GLY A 55 -0.56 14.33 10.02
N ALA A 56 0.15 13.26 9.64
CA ALA A 56 0.65 13.10 8.27
C ALA A 56 -0.53 12.99 7.27
N LEU A 57 -1.60 12.30 7.67
CA LEU A 57 -2.74 12.09 6.77
C LEU A 57 -3.54 13.37 6.49
N ASP A 58 -3.52 14.36 7.39
CA ASP A 58 -4.20 15.65 7.20
C ASP A 58 -3.60 16.46 6.04
N SER A 59 -2.29 16.27 5.77
CA SER A 59 -1.57 16.88 4.65
C SER A 59 -1.29 15.90 3.52
N CYS A 60 -1.94 14.75 3.48
CA CYS A 60 -1.74 13.76 2.43
C CYS A 60 -2.29 14.29 1.09
N ASP A 61 -1.46 14.28 0.05
CA ASP A 61 -1.81 14.75 -1.30
C ASP A 61 -2.18 13.62 -2.27
N GLY A 62 -2.07 12.35 -1.84
CA GLY A 62 -2.45 11.20 -2.65
C GLY A 62 -2.27 9.88 -1.92
N VAL A 63 -3.12 8.91 -2.23
CA VAL A 63 -3.01 7.53 -1.75
C VAL A 63 -2.85 6.61 -2.96
N LEU A 64 -1.85 5.73 -2.93
CA LEU A 64 -1.59 4.71 -3.94
C LEU A 64 -1.65 3.33 -3.27
N SER A 65 -2.47 2.42 -3.79
CA SER A 65 -2.50 1.02 -3.36
C SER A 65 -2.14 0.07 -4.49
N GLY A 66 -1.49 -1.04 -4.14
CA GLY A 66 -1.20 -2.15 -5.04
C GLY A 66 -1.58 -3.49 -4.42
N TYR A 67 -0.70 -4.49 -4.50
CA TYR A 67 -0.91 -5.81 -3.91
C TYR A 67 -1.19 -5.75 -2.40
N LEU A 68 -2.26 -6.42 -1.94
CA LEU A 68 -2.76 -6.29 -0.56
C LEU A 68 -2.38 -7.44 0.38
N GLY A 69 -1.90 -8.57 -0.16
CA GLY A 69 -1.54 -9.76 0.61
C GLY A 69 -2.74 -10.56 1.12
N GLU A 70 -3.66 -9.91 1.83
CA GLU A 70 -4.91 -10.51 2.33
C GLU A 70 -6.10 -9.54 2.17
N SER A 71 -7.31 -10.10 2.08
CA SER A 71 -8.54 -9.32 1.81
C SER A 71 -8.88 -8.32 2.92
N ALA A 72 -8.51 -8.62 4.18
CA ALA A 72 -8.75 -7.73 5.32
C ALA A 72 -8.02 -6.38 5.19
N THR A 73 -6.84 -6.37 4.55
CA THR A 73 -6.02 -5.17 4.33
C THR A 73 -6.75 -4.10 3.51
N ALA A 74 -7.70 -4.48 2.66
CA ALA A 74 -8.50 -3.53 1.88
C ALA A 74 -9.26 -2.52 2.76
N LYS A 75 -9.68 -2.94 3.97
CA LYS A 75 -10.35 -2.05 4.93
C LYS A 75 -9.40 -1.00 5.49
N ALA A 76 -8.15 -1.39 5.76
CA ALA A 76 -7.11 -0.48 6.22
C ALA A 76 -6.82 0.60 5.16
N VAL A 77 -6.69 0.21 3.88
CA VAL A 77 -6.52 1.15 2.76
C VAL A 77 -7.72 2.10 2.64
N ALA A 78 -8.94 1.56 2.64
CA ALA A 78 -10.16 2.37 2.57
C ALA A 78 -10.23 3.39 3.74
N ARG A 79 -9.80 2.98 4.93
CA ARG A 79 -9.68 3.86 6.09
C ARG A 79 -8.64 4.95 5.84
N ALA A 80 -7.42 4.64 5.40
CA ALA A 80 -6.40 5.64 5.08
C ALA A 80 -6.90 6.69 4.06
N VAL A 81 -7.64 6.27 3.03
CA VAL A 81 -8.29 7.17 2.06
C VAL A 81 -9.36 8.05 2.71
N GLY A 82 -10.14 7.51 3.66
CA GLY A 82 -11.11 8.30 4.42
C GLY A 82 -10.45 9.33 5.32
N LEU A 83 -9.36 8.95 5.99
CA LEU A 83 -8.57 9.83 6.86
C LEU A 83 -7.93 10.98 6.06
N SER A 84 -7.36 10.70 4.88
CA SER A 84 -6.74 11.74 4.04
C SER A 84 -7.74 12.73 3.41
N ARG A 85 -9.04 12.41 3.47
CA ARG A 85 -10.14 13.25 2.98
C ARG A 85 -10.84 14.06 4.09
N ARG A 86 -10.33 14.03 5.32
CA ARG A 86 -10.82 14.89 6.40
C ARG A 86 -10.71 16.38 6.03
N GLU A 87 -11.43 17.22 6.77
CA GLU A 87 -11.44 18.68 6.57
C GLU A 87 -11.84 19.12 5.14
N GLY A 88 -12.61 18.30 4.43
CA GLY A 88 -13.10 18.60 3.08
C GLY A 88 -12.05 18.47 1.98
N ARG A 89 -10.87 17.88 2.27
CA ARG A 89 -9.86 17.54 1.26
C ARG A 89 -10.33 16.37 0.40
N SER A 90 -9.80 16.29 -0.82
CA SER A 90 -10.08 15.18 -1.73
C SER A 90 -8.83 14.78 -2.51
N PRO A 91 -7.76 14.32 -1.84
CA PRO A 91 -6.60 13.81 -2.55
C PRO A 91 -7.00 12.63 -3.46
N PRO A 92 -6.36 12.50 -4.64
CA PRO A 92 -6.56 11.36 -5.52
C PRO A 92 -6.23 10.05 -4.79
N TYR A 93 -7.08 9.05 -5.01
CA TYR A 93 -6.79 7.67 -4.64
C TYR A 93 -6.62 6.87 -5.93
N LEU A 94 -5.43 6.31 -6.13
CA LEU A 94 -5.12 5.43 -7.24
C LEU A 94 -5.02 4.00 -6.72
N CYS A 95 -5.92 3.14 -7.19
CA CYS A 95 -5.91 1.72 -6.93
C CYS A 95 -5.33 0.99 -8.14
N ASP A 96 -4.18 0.34 -7.97
CA ASP A 96 -3.71 -0.70 -8.88
C ASP A 96 -4.22 -2.06 -8.37
N PRO A 97 -5.27 -2.64 -9.00
CA PRO A 97 -5.90 -3.86 -8.52
C PRO A 97 -5.06 -5.10 -8.90
N VAL A 98 -3.91 -5.26 -8.25
CA VAL A 98 -2.96 -6.36 -8.50
C VAL A 98 -3.60 -7.70 -8.10
N MET A 99 -4.14 -8.41 -9.09
CA MET A 99 -4.87 -9.68 -8.88
C MET A 99 -4.31 -10.85 -9.68
N GLY A 100 -3.86 -10.61 -10.91
CA GLY A 100 -3.56 -11.66 -11.88
C GLY A 100 -2.88 -11.09 -13.12
N ASP A 101 -2.29 -11.97 -13.93
CA ASP A 101 -1.83 -11.65 -15.28
C ASP A 101 -2.29 -12.70 -16.29
N ASP A 102 -2.22 -12.32 -17.57
CA ASP A 102 -2.51 -13.23 -18.67
C ASP A 102 -1.40 -14.30 -18.76
N GLY A 103 -1.80 -15.57 -18.74
CA GLY A 103 -0.90 -16.72 -18.69
C GLY A 103 -0.51 -17.20 -17.28
N GLY A 104 -0.49 -16.34 -16.25
CA GLY A 104 -0.19 -16.72 -14.86
C GLY A 104 -1.43 -16.92 -13.98
N GLY A 105 -2.61 -16.45 -14.41
CA GLY A 105 -3.86 -16.58 -13.67
C GLY A 105 -3.96 -15.64 -12.46
N LEU A 106 -4.85 -15.95 -11.52
CA LEU A 106 -5.02 -15.18 -10.28
C LEU A 106 -4.00 -15.65 -9.22
N TYR A 107 -3.38 -14.68 -8.54
CA TYR A 107 -2.42 -14.89 -7.44
C TYR A 107 -2.86 -14.23 -6.13
N VAL A 108 -4.15 -13.93 -6.02
CA VAL A 108 -4.85 -13.44 -4.83
C VAL A 108 -6.02 -14.36 -4.52
N GLU A 109 -6.40 -14.42 -3.23
CA GLU A 109 -7.54 -15.20 -2.71
C GLU A 109 -8.71 -14.30 -2.29
#